data_AF-A0A062UQ41-F1
#
_entry.id   AF-A0A062UQ41-F1
#
_cell.length_a   1.000
_cell.length_b   1.000
_cell.length_c   1.000
_cell.angle_alpha   90.00
_cell.angle_beta   90.00
_cell.angle_gamma   90.00
#
_symmetry.space_group_name_H-M   'P 1'
#
loop_
_entity.id
_entity.type
_entity.pdbx_description
1 polymer ?
#
loop_
_entity_poly.entity_id
_entity_poly.type
_entity_poly.pdbx_seq_one_letter_code
_entity_poly.pdbx_strand_id
1 'polypeptide(L)'
;MQTYGDKMKRYLFLLPLAALAACGQGETTELKDPCAEISTIVTARGEDEPFTSLRGEQRMLGDSPLPDAWESNATFDDSACRVSVMRGFFGGDTNIHIYTCDLFEAGTMDKDADGKLAEAAYEGAVSNVKACLGDGWTSEADTESSQYEVYGKTVFKPVEPEEQVGDFAADPLYVEMRYAGFGGGRNSTPGWLVTLQAQKQTSAD
;
A
#
# COMPACT_ATOMS: atom_id res chain seq x y z
N MET A 1 43.98 16.74 -81.08
CA MET A 1 45.27 17.37 -80.69
C MET A 1 45.04 18.06 -79.35
N GLN A 2 45.52 17.46 -78.25
CA GLN A 2 46.62 17.97 -77.39
C GLN A 2 46.26 19.34 -76.76
N THR A 3 46.23 19.55 -75.43
CA THR A 3 47.06 18.97 -74.35
C THR A 3 46.54 19.40 -72.95
N TYR A 4 46.77 18.54 -71.93
CA TYR A 4 47.32 18.79 -70.56
C TYR A 4 46.96 20.08 -69.79
N GLY A 5 46.72 20.11 -68.47
CA GLY A 5 46.93 19.16 -67.37
C GLY A 5 46.43 19.80 -66.05
N ASP A 6 45.90 19.01 -65.12
CA ASP A 6 46.56 18.60 -63.86
C ASP A 6 46.37 19.57 -62.67
N LYS A 7 45.56 19.15 -61.67
CA LYS A 7 46.01 19.03 -60.27
C LYS A 7 44.90 18.56 -59.31
N MET A 8 45.21 17.46 -58.65
CA MET A 8 44.62 16.95 -57.41
C MET A 8 44.40 18.04 -56.35
N LYS A 9 43.25 18.01 -55.67
CA LYS A 9 43.22 18.23 -54.22
C LYS A 9 42.08 17.47 -53.55
N ARG A 10 42.51 16.40 -52.86
CA ARG A 10 41.79 15.69 -51.81
C ARG A 10 41.13 16.68 -50.84
N TYR A 11 39.82 16.56 -50.67
CA TYR A 11 39.19 16.84 -49.38
C TYR A 11 38.30 15.65 -49.04
N LEU A 12 38.88 14.76 -48.22
CA LEU A 12 38.13 13.84 -47.37
C LEU A 12 37.17 14.70 -46.53
N PHE A 13 35.88 14.62 -46.81
CA PHE A 13 34.86 14.88 -45.79
C PHE A 13 34.44 13.54 -45.20
N LEU A 14 35.22 13.11 -44.21
CA LEU A 14 34.81 12.13 -43.21
C LEU A 14 33.73 12.78 -42.35
N LEU A 15 32.47 12.43 -42.58
CA LEU A 15 31.40 12.70 -41.63
C LEU A 15 31.45 11.62 -40.53
N PRO A 16 31.65 11.99 -39.25
CA PRO A 16 31.48 11.06 -38.15
C PRO A 16 29.98 10.77 -37.99
N LEU A 17 29.57 9.54 -38.28
CA LEU A 17 28.35 8.94 -37.75
C LEU A 17 28.53 8.80 -36.24
N ALA A 18 28.31 9.91 -35.54
CA ALA A 18 28.20 9.95 -34.09
C ALA A 18 26.95 9.17 -33.68
N ALA A 19 27.17 8.23 -32.78
CA ALA A 19 26.21 7.37 -32.13
C ALA A 19 24.93 8.13 -31.69
N LEU A 20 23.79 7.72 -32.23
CA LEU A 20 22.50 7.97 -31.59
C LEU A 20 22.25 6.81 -30.62
N ALA A 21 22.53 7.13 -29.36
CA ALA A 21 21.76 6.78 -28.18
C ALA A 21 21.27 5.32 -28.06
N ALA A 22 21.96 4.60 -27.18
CA ALA A 22 21.33 3.67 -26.25
C ALA A 22 20.20 4.34 -25.44
N CYS A 23 19.44 3.49 -24.75
CA CYS A 23 18.33 3.77 -23.82
C CYS A 23 16.94 3.65 -24.46
N GLY A 24 16.55 2.40 -24.62
CA GLY A 24 15.15 1.99 -24.77
C GLY A 24 14.99 0.56 -24.25
N GLN A 25 15.65 0.24 -23.14
CA GLN A 25 15.25 -0.90 -22.34
C GLN A 25 13.95 -0.45 -21.69
N GLY A 26 12.84 -0.71 -22.39
CA GLY A 26 11.55 -0.70 -21.74
C GLY A 26 11.66 -1.71 -20.61
N GLU A 27 11.76 -1.21 -19.38
CA GLU A 27 11.16 -1.93 -18.27
C GLU A 27 9.75 -2.22 -18.73
N THR A 28 9.50 -3.48 -19.09
CA THR A 28 8.17 -4.04 -18.96
C THR A 28 7.81 -3.77 -17.52
N THR A 29 6.97 -2.77 -17.27
CA THR A 29 6.26 -2.63 -16.00
C THR A 29 5.58 -3.98 -15.83
N GLU A 30 6.18 -4.83 -15.00
CA GLU A 30 5.61 -6.11 -14.66
C GLU A 30 4.24 -5.78 -14.08
N LEU A 31 3.18 -6.21 -14.77
CA LEU A 31 1.83 -5.98 -14.30
C LEU A 31 1.76 -6.65 -12.93
N LYS A 32 1.73 -5.85 -11.85
CA LYS A 32 1.63 -6.40 -10.50
C LYS A 32 0.32 -7.18 -10.40
N ASP A 33 0.43 -8.44 -10.02
CA ASP A 33 -0.73 -9.29 -9.79
C ASP A 33 -1.33 -8.96 -8.42
N PRO A 34 -2.52 -8.36 -8.34
CA PRO A 34 -3.13 -7.98 -7.06
C PRO A 34 -3.38 -9.20 -6.18
N CYS A 35 -3.56 -10.39 -6.76
CA CYS A 35 -3.74 -11.61 -5.97
C CYS A 35 -2.43 -12.13 -5.39
N ALA A 36 -1.30 -11.91 -6.06
CA ALA A 36 0.01 -12.17 -5.47
C ALA A 36 0.28 -11.24 -4.28
N GLU A 37 -0.09 -9.96 -4.37
CA GLU A 37 0.05 -9.01 -3.26
C GLU A 37 -0.82 -9.41 -2.05
N ILE A 38 -2.10 -9.74 -2.27
CA ILE A 38 -3.00 -10.23 -1.20
C ILE A 38 -2.48 -11.53 -0.60
N SER A 39 -1.99 -12.46 -1.43
CA SER A 39 -1.41 -13.72 -0.93
C SER A 39 -0.20 -13.44 -0.04
N THR A 40 0.69 -12.54 -0.45
CA THR A 40 1.85 -12.13 0.37
C THR A 40 1.41 -11.58 1.72
N ILE A 41 0.42 -10.69 1.76
CA ILE A 41 -0.11 -10.12 3.00
C ILE A 41 -0.71 -11.21 3.90
N VAL A 42 -1.51 -12.11 3.33
CA VAL A 42 -2.16 -13.21 4.07
C VAL A 42 -1.14 -14.21 4.61
N THR A 43 -0.13 -14.56 3.82
CA THR A 43 0.96 -15.45 4.25
C THR A 43 1.78 -14.80 5.37
N ALA A 44 2.16 -13.53 5.22
CA ALA A 44 2.95 -12.83 6.22
C ALA A 44 2.21 -12.65 7.56
N ARG A 45 0.86 -12.59 7.53
CA ARG A 45 0.02 -12.60 8.74
C ARG A 45 0.19 -13.88 9.58
N GLY A 46 0.54 -14.99 8.94
CA GLY A 46 0.70 -16.31 9.58
C GLY A 46 2.13 -16.64 10.04
N GLU A 47 3.06 -15.70 9.96
CA GLU A 47 4.43 -15.89 10.46
C GLU A 47 4.48 -16.00 11.98
N ASP A 48 5.55 -16.63 12.50
CA ASP A 48 5.79 -16.78 13.96
C ASP A 48 5.72 -15.41 14.66
N GLU A 49 6.37 -14.41 14.07
CA GLU A 49 6.12 -13.00 14.37
C GLU A 49 5.48 -12.36 13.12
N PRO A 50 4.19 -11.99 13.16
CA PRO A 50 3.45 -11.54 11.98
C PRO A 50 4.10 -10.34 11.26
N PHE A 51 4.02 -10.39 9.93
CA PHE A 51 4.49 -9.37 8.98
C PHE A 51 5.98 -9.06 9.02
N THR A 52 6.80 -9.93 9.63
CA THR A 52 8.24 -9.73 9.75
C THR A 52 8.92 -9.71 8.39
N SER A 53 8.51 -10.56 7.45
CA SER A 53 9.07 -10.56 6.08
C SER A 53 8.79 -9.26 5.31
N LEU A 54 7.75 -8.52 5.70
CA LEU A 54 7.34 -7.28 5.04
C LEU A 54 8.02 -6.04 5.62
N ARG A 55 8.78 -6.17 6.71
CA ARG A 55 9.46 -5.03 7.34
C ARG A 55 10.62 -4.55 6.47
N GLY A 56 10.60 -3.27 6.12
CA GLY A 56 11.70 -2.55 5.50
C GLY A 56 12.44 -1.68 6.52
N GLU A 57 12.68 -0.42 6.15
CA GLU A 57 13.37 0.54 7.02
C GLU A 57 12.52 0.91 8.23
N GLN A 58 13.17 1.11 9.37
CA GLN A 58 12.49 1.57 10.58
C GLN A 58 12.00 3.02 10.37
N ARG A 59 10.75 3.30 10.76
CA ARG A 59 10.18 4.64 10.63
C ARG A 59 10.85 5.60 11.58
N MET A 60 10.96 6.86 11.16
CA MET A 60 11.63 7.91 11.93
C MET A 60 10.63 9.01 12.32
N LEU A 61 10.77 9.52 13.54
CA LEU A 61 10.15 10.77 14.01
C LEU A 61 11.26 11.81 14.18
N GLY A 62 11.43 12.66 13.16
CA GLY A 62 12.64 13.48 13.03
C GLY A 62 13.87 12.57 12.94
N ASP A 63 14.84 12.77 13.83
CA ASP A 63 16.07 11.98 13.87
C ASP A 63 15.98 10.73 14.77
N SER A 64 14.82 10.48 15.38
CA SER A 64 14.64 9.36 16.33
C SER A 64 13.88 8.21 15.68
N PRO A 65 14.36 6.96 15.78
CA PRO A 65 13.61 5.80 15.31
C PRO A 65 12.34 5.61 16.14
N LEU A 66 11.23 5.33 15.47
CA LEU A 66 9.99 4.92 16.09
C LEU A 66 10.09 3.43 16.42
N PRO A 67 10.01 3.03 17.69
CA PRO A 67 9.96 1.61 18.05
C PRO A 67 8.71 0.98 17.44
N ASP A 68 8.82 -0.29 17.06
CA ASP A 68 7.69 -1.08 16.57
C ASP A 68 6.97 -0.49 15.34
N ALA A 69 7.68 0.25 14.49
CA ALA A 69 7.14 0.85 13.27
C ALA A 69 8.17 0.82 12.13
N TRP A 70 7.77 0.30 10.98
CA TRP A 70 8.58 0.14 9.78
C TRP A 70 7.82 0.60 8.54
N GLU A 71 8.53 1.18 7.58
CA GLU A 71 8.05 1.22 6.21
C GLU A 71 8.08 -0.21 5.66
N SER A 72 7.08 -0.58 4.86
CA SER A 72 7.01 -1.91 4.26
C SER A 72 7.94 -2.00 3.05
N ASN A 73 8.56 -3.16 2.84
CA ASN A 73 9.27 -3.48 1.59
C ASN A 73 8.30 -3.96 0.47
N ALA A 74 7.04 -4.21 0.82
CA ALA A 74 5.95 -4.59 -0.08
C ALA A 74 4.94 -3.44 -0.24
N THR A 75 4.35 -3.36 -1.43
CA THR A 75 3.26 -2.44 -1.77
C THR A 75 1.95 -3.20 -1.94
N PHE A 76 0.85 -2.46 -2.02
CA PHE A 76 -0.42 -2.97 -2.54
C PHE A 76 -0.99 -1.96 -3.52
N ASP A 77 -1.28 -2.36 -4.76
CA ASP A 77 -1.79 -1.47 -5.80
C ASP A 77 -0.94 -0.18 -5.93
N ASP A 78 0.39 -0.37 -5.99
CA ASP A 78 1.41 0.69 -5.98
C ASP A 78 1.42 1.64 -4.77
N SER A 79 0.53 1.44 -3.81
CA SER A 79 0.46 2.24 -2.59
C SER A 79 1.55 1.82 -1.60
N ALA A 80 2.15 2.82 -0.95
CA ALA A 80 3.11 2.58 0.11
C ALA A 80 2.40 2.00 1.34
N CYS A 81 3.04 1.01 1.95
CA CYS A 81 2.51 0.31 3.12
C CYS A 81 3.47 0.40 4.30
N ARG A 82 2.96 0.10 5.49
CA ARG A 82 3.69 0.20 6.75
C ARG A 82 3.37 -1.01 7.62
N VAL A 83 4.35 -1.42 8.41
CA VAL A 83 4.19 -2.43 9.45
C VAL A 83 4.32 -1.76 10.81
N SER A 84 3.44 -2.08 11.75
CA SER A 84 3.59 -1.67 13.14
C SER A 84 3.17 -2.75 14.11
N VAL A 85 3.68 -2.66 15.34
CA VAL A 85 3.27 -3.55 16.45
C VAL A 85 2.81 -2.69 17.62
N MET A 86 1.57 -2.92 18.05
CA MET A 86 1.05 -2.35 19.29
C MET A 86 1.28 -3.36 20.41
N ARG A 87 2.35 -3.15 21.18
CA ARG A 87 2.71 -4.02 22.30
C ARG A 87 1.92 -3.70 23.57
N GLY A 88 1.51 -4.73 24.30
CA GLY A 88 0.88 -4.59 25.62
C GLY A 88 -0.44 -3.80 25.60
N PHE A 89 -1.23 -3.95 24.53
CA PHE A 89 -2.45 -3.18 24.35
C PHE A 89 -3.46 -3.46 25.48
N PHE A 90 -4.18 -2.42 25.95
CA PHE A 90 -5.03 -2.43 27.15
C PHE A 90 -4.35 -2.87 28.47
N GLY A 91 -3.02 -2.75 28.56
CA GLY A 91 -2.27 -3.13 29.77
C GLY A 91 -2.18 -4.64 29.99
N GLY A 92 -2.44 -5.43 28.94
CA GLY A 92 -2.55 -6.89 29.00
C GLY A 92 -1.64 -7.63 28.03
N ASP A 93 -1.69 -8.96 28.17
CA ASP A 93 -0.83 -9.98 27.59
C ASP A 93 -1.02 -10.18 26.07
N THR A 94 -1.24 -9.12 25.30
CA THR A 94 -1.54 -9.21 23.86
C THR A 94 -0.79 -8.15 23.05
N ASN A 95 -0.17 -8.59 21.96
CA ASN A 95 0.40 -7.75 20.92
C ASN A 95 -0.53 -7.74 19.70
N ILE A 96 -0.70 -6.58 19.07
CA ILE A 96 -1.41 -6.46 17.78
C ILE A 96 -0.39 -6.06 16.71
N HIS A 97 -0.15 -6.96 15.78
CA HIS A 97 0.69 -6.72 14.61
C HIS A 97 -0.20 -6.21 13.47
N ILE A 98 0.23 -5.14 12.81
CA ILE A 98 -0.59 -4.40 11.85
C ILE A 98 0.22 -4.16 10.58
N TYR A 99 -0.38 -4.47 9.45
CA TYR A 99 0.08 -4.05 8.12
C TYR A 99 -0.96 -3.11 7.53
N THR A 100 -0.57 -1.90 7.13
CA THR A 100 -1.49 -0.87 6.60
C THR A 100 -0.95 -0.27 5.31
N CYS A 101 -1.81 -0.12 4.30
CA CYS A 101 -1.54 0.62 3.08
C CYS A 101 -2.52 1.78 2.97
N ASP A 102 -2.01 2.98 2.71
CA ASP A 102 -2.83 4.17 2.45
C ASP A 102 -3.11 4.21 0.94
N LEU A 103 -4.32 3.79 0.52
CA LEU A 103 -4.69 3.63 -0.88
C LEU A 103 -5.13 4.94 -1.54
N PHE A 104 -5.67 5.84 -0.73
CA PHE A 104 -6.07 7.17 -1.16
C PHE A 104 -6.03 8.12 0.03
N GLU A 105 -5.48 9.30 -0.16
CA GLU A 105 -5.49 10.39 0.82
C GLU A 105 -5.78 11.71 0.10
N ALA A 106 -6.72 12.47 0.63
CA ALA A 106 -6.96 13.84 0.19
C ALA A 106 -7.37 14.72 1.37
N GLY A 107 -7.04 16.01 1.29
CA GLY A 107 -7.42 16.97 2.32
C GLY A 107 -8.93 17.26 2.32
N THR A 108 -9.32 18.33 3.00
CA THR A 108 -10.73 18.75 3.10
C THR A 108 -11.11 19.82 2.06
N MET A 109 -10.26 20.10 1.07
CA MET A 109 -10.43 21.25 0.17
C MET A 109 -11.57 21.06 -0.83
N ASP A 110 -11.71 19.86 -1.40
CA ASP A 110 -12.78 19.53 -2.35
C ASP A 110 -13.43 18.20 -1.97
N LYS A 111 -14.21 18.23 -0.88
CA LYS A 111 -14.83 17.04 -0.30
C LYS A 111 -15.59 16.20 -1.32
N ASP A 112 -16.34 16.83 -2.23
CA ASP A 112 -17.21 16.09 -3.14
C ASP A 112 -16.46 15.51 -4.34
N ALA A 113 -15.47 16.22 -4.88
CA ALA A 113 -14.65 15.69 -5.97
C ALA A 113 -13.72 14.58 -5.46
N ASP A 114 -13.02 14.83 -4.34
CA ASP A 114 -12.12 13.86 -3.72
C ASP A 114 -12.89 12.66 -3.17
N GLY A 115 -14.14 12.85 -2.73
CA GLY A 115 -14.99 11.77 -2.26
C GLY A 115 -15.30 10.71 -3.31
N LYS A 116 -15.47 11.10 -4.59
CA LYS A 116 -15.66 10.15 -5.68
C LYS A 116 -14.40 9.33 -5.97
N LEU A 117 -13.23 9.94 -5.80
CA LEU A 117 -11.95 9.26 -5.96
C LEU A 117 -11.71 8.29 -4.80
N ALA A 118 -12.05 8.70 -3.57
CA ALA A 118 -12.02 7.83 -2.40
C ALA A 118 -12.96 6.63 -2.55
N GLU A 119 -14.20 6.86 -3.01
CA GLU A 119 -15.17 5.79 -3.26
C GLU A 119 -14.67 4.80 -4.31
N ALA A 120 -14.12 5.29 -5.42
CA ALA A 120 -13.53 4.44 -6.45
C ALA A 120 -12.34 3.62 -5.94
N ALA A 121 -11.46 4.22 -5.13
CA ALA A 121 -10.33 3.51 -4.51
C ALA A 121 -10.81 2.43 -3.53
N TYR A 122 -11.83 2.74 -2.72
CA TYR A 122 -12.45 1.82 -1.79
C TYR A 122 -13.09 0.62 -2.50
N GLU A 123 -13.97 0.88 -3.48
CA GLU A 123 -14.64 -0.17 -4.25
C GLU A 123 -13.65 -1.04 -5.04
N GLY A 124 -12.64 -0.42 -5.65
CA GLY A 124 -11.56 -1.11 -6.35
C GLY A 124 -10.79 -2.06 -5.44
N ALA A 125 -10.36 -1.56 -4.27
CA ALA A 125 -9.65 -2.37 -3.27
C ALA A 125 -10.51 -3.51 -2.74
N VAL A 126 -11.78 -3.25 -2.38
CA VAL A 126 -12.71 -4.28 -1.91
C VAL A 126 -12.91 -5.36 -2.97
N SER A 127 -13.11 -4.97 -4.24
CA SER A 127 -13.26 -5.90 -5.35
C SER A 127 -12.03 -6.77 -5.53
N ASN A 128 -10.83 -6.17 -5.52
CA ASN A 128 -9.57 -6.89 -5.67
C ASN A 128 -9.34 -7.88 -4.52
N VAL A 129 -9.48 -7.43 -3.26
CA VAL A 129 -9.33 -8.29 -2.08
C VAL A 129 -10.31 -9.47 -2.15
N LYS A 130 -11.58 -9.20 -2.43
CA LYS A 130 -12.62 -10.23 -2.51
C LYS A 130 -12.34 -11.26 -3.61
N ALA A 131 -11.87 -10.81 -4.78
CA ALA A 131 -11.54 -11.71 -5.88
C ALA A 131 -10.34 -12.62 -5.55
N CYS A 132 -9.40 -12.15 -4.72
CA CYS A 132 -8.15 -12.84 -4.45
C CYS A 132 -8.15 -13.75 -3.21
N LEU A 133 -9.01 -13.48 -2.21
CA LEU A 133 -9.07 -14.31 -0.98
C LEU A 133 -9.72 -15.70 -1.19
N GLY A 134 -10.57 -15.84 -2.20
CA GLY A 134 -11.30 -17.08 -2.50
C GLY A 134 -12.33 -17.48 -1.44
N ASP A 135 -12.82 -18.72 -1.54
CA ASP A 135 -13.96 -19.23 -0.73
C ASP A 135 -13.62 -19.48 0.75
N GLY A 136 -12.35 -19.41 1.14
CA GLY A 136 -11.90 -19.56 2.53
C GLY A 136 -12.20 -18.34 3.41
N TRP A 137 -12.73 -17.26 2.84
CA TRP A 137 -12.98 -16.00 3.49
C TRP A 137 -14.41 -15.50 3.25
N THR A 138 -14.94 -14.78 4.21
CA THR A 138 -16.22 -14.08 4.15
C THR A 138 -15.99 -12.58 4.29
N SER A 139 -16.94 -11.77 3.81
CA SER A 139 -16.86 -10.32 3.90
C SER A 139 -18.14 -9.71 4.46
N GLU A 140 -18.03 -8.72 5.33
CA GLU A 140 -19.13 -7.94 5.88
C GLU A 140 -18.83 -6.44 5.72
N ALA A 141 -19.83 -5.66 5.29
CA ALA A 141 -19.69 -4.23 5.09
C ALA A 141 -20.50 -3.46 6.14
N ASP A 142 -19.89 -2.40 6.66
CA ASP A 142 -20.49 -1.40 7.53
C ASP A 142 -20.33 -0.02 6.91
N THR A 143 -21.36 0.82 7.00
CA THR A 143 -21.37 2.18 6.44
C THR A 143 -21.62 3.24 7.51
N GLU A 144 -21.72 2.85 8.78
CA GLU A 144 -22.05 3.75 9.87
C GLU A 144 -20.87 3.93 10.82
N SER A 145 -20.60 5.18 11.20
CA SER A 145 -19.66 5.49 12.29
C SER A 145 -20.10 6.75 13.00
N SER A 146 -20.01 6.74 14.33
CA SER A 146 -20.23 7.95 15.13
C SER A 146 -19.05 8.92 15.11
N GLN A 147 -17.90 8.50 14.54
CA GLN A 147 -16.66 9.27 14.53
C GLN A 147 -16.43 10.05 13.24
N TYR A 148 -17.01 9.58 12.13
CA TYR A 148 -16.76 10.10 10.79
C TYR A 148 -18.05 10.58 10.14
N GLU A 149 -17.95 11.63 9.32
CA GLU A 149 -19.12 12.14 8.60
C GLU A 149 -19.48 11.24 7.41
N VAL A 150 -18.46 10.64 6.80
CA VAL A 150 -18.62 9.57 5.80
C VAL A 150 -17.79 8.39 6.24
N TYR A 151 -18.37 7.19 6.16
CA TYR A 151 -17.72 5.95 6.57
C TYR A 151 -18.13 4.79 5.66
N GLY A 152 -17.17 3.92 5.40
CA GLY A 152 -17.40 2.61 4.79
C GLY A 152 -16.27 1.69 5.22
N LYS A 153 -16.59 0.48 5.70
CA LYS A 153 -15.61 -0.52 6.07
C LYS A 153 -16.09 -1.87 5.61
N THR A 154 -15.28 -2.57 4.82
CA THR A 154 -15.51 -3.98 4.48
C THR A 154 -14.48 -4.81 5.22
N VAL A 155 -14.94 -5.65 6.14
CA VAL A 155 -14.11 -6.58 6.90
C VAL A 155 -14.14 -7.94 6.23
N PHE A 156 -12.97 -8.55 6.09
CA PHE A 156 -12.76 -9.90 5.59
C PHE A 156 -12.33 -10.81 6.74
N LYS A 157 -13.06 -11.91 6.94
CA LYS A 157 -12.82 -12.88 8.01
C LYS A 157 -12.67 -14.29 7.44
N PRO A 158 -11.70 -15.10 7.90
CA PRO A 158 -11.65 -16.51 7.54
C PRO A 158 -12.94 -17.23 7.92
N VAL A 159 -13.39 -18.17 7.08
CA VAL A 159 -14.57 -19.01 7.36
C VAL A 159 -14.35 -19.84 8.61
N GLU A 160 -13.16 -20.43 8.73
CA GLU A 160 -12.71 -21.08 9.96
C GLU A 160 -12.09 -20.02 10.88
N PRO A 161 -12.73 -19.71 12.02
CA PRO A 161 -12.25 -18.64 12.89
C PRO A 161 -10.84 -18.94 13.40
N GLU A 162 -9.98 -17.94 13.40
CA GLU A 162 -8.67 -18.05 14.01
C GLU A 162 -8.78 -18.03 15.53
N GLU A 163 -7.85 -18.72 16.20
CA GLU A 163 -7.67 -18.57 17.64
C GLU A 163 -7.29 -17.12 17.95
N GLN A 164 -8.02 -16.51 18.88
CA GLN A 164 -7.80 -15.14 19.31
C GLN A 164 -7.23 -15.12 20.72
N VAL A 165 -6.34 -14.15 20.95
CA VAL A 165 -5.71 -13.92 22.25
C VAL A 165 -6.30 -12.64 22.85
N GLY A 166 -6.75 -12.72 24.10
CA GLY A 166 -7.36 -11.62 24.84
C GLY A 166 -8.87 -11.50 24.64
N ASP A 167 -9.46 -10.51 25.32
CA ASP A 167 -10.92 -10.26 25.32
C ASP A 167 -11.38 -9.38 24.13
N PHE A 168 -10.44 -8.85 23.36
CA PHE A 168 -10.69 -8.00 22.20
C PHE A 168 -10.37 -8.75 20.92
N ALA A 169 -11.22 -8.60 19.90
CA ALA A 169 -11.05 -9.20 18.59
C ALA A 169 -10.56 -8.15 17.57
N ALA A 170 -9.33 -8.31 17.08
CA ALA A 170 -8.84 -7.56 15.92
C ALA A 170 -9.54 -8.04 14.64
N ASP A 171 -9.85 -7.11 13.74
CA ASP A 171 -10.34 -7.46 12.40
C ASP A 171 -9.16 -7.98 11.54
N PRO A 172 -9.21 -9.22 11.03
CA PRO A 172 -8.05 -9.84 10.37
C PRO A 172 -7.57 -9.10 9.13
N LEU A 173 -8.50 -8.61 8.33
CA LEU A 173 -8.25 -7.84 7.10
C LEU A 173 -9.47 -6.96 6.84
N TYR A 174 -9.26 -5.70 6.47
CA TYR A 174 -10.35 -4.84 6.05
C TYR A 174 -9.87 -3.74 5.10
N VAL A 175 -10.81 -3.21 4.33
CA VAL A 175 -10.68 -1.93 3.64
C VAL A 175 -11.59 -0.93 4.35
N GLU A 176 -11.07 0.24 4.71
CA GLU A 176 -11.82 1.31 5.35
C GLU A 176 -11.70 2.60 4.52
N MET A 177 -12.83 3.25 4.25
CA MET A 177 -12.94 4.60 3.72
C MET A 177 -13.57 5.50 4.78
N ARG A 178 -13.02 6.70 4.94
CA ARG A 178 -13.57 7.68 5.87
C ARG A 178 -13.33 9.11 5.41
N TYR A 179 -14.23 10.00 5.84
CA TYR A 179 -14.03 11.43 5.80
C TYR A 179 -14.19 12.05 7.19
N ALA A 180 -13.19 12.86 7.58
CA ALA A 180 -13.24 13.69 8.78
C ALA A 180 -13.09 15.16 8.42
N GLY A 181 -14.04 16.01 8.81
CA GLY A 181 -13.91 17.46 8.67
C GLY A 181 -12.90 18.06 9.65
N PHE A 182 -12.59 19.35 9.51
CA PHE A 182 -11.82 20.09 10.53
C PHE A 182 -12.58 20.07 11.87
N GLY A 183 -11.92 19.58 12.92
CA GLY A 183 -12.55 19.39 14.24
C GLY A 183 -13.31 18.06 14.39
N GLY A 184 -13.17 17.14 13.43
CA GLY A 184 -13.55 15.73 13.59
C GLY A 184 -12.91 15.08 14.82
N GLY A 185 -13.46 13.95 15.27
CA GLY A 185 -13.19 13.34 16.58
C GLY A 185 -11.72 13.35 17.03
N ARG A 186 -11.49 13.46 18.35
CA ARG A 186 -10.16 13.41 18.98
C ARG A 186 -9.34 12.27 18.37
N ASN A 187 -8.33 12.59 17.56
CA ASN A 187 -7.40 11.69 16.85
C ASN A 187 -7.69 11.35 15.38
N SER A 188 -8.58 12.07 14.69
CA SER A 188 -8.73 11.92 13.23
C SER A 188 -7.89 12.95 12.45
N THR A 189 -7.14 12.48 11.45
CA THR A 189 -6.55 13.35 10.42
C THR A 189 -7.69 13.90 9.56
N PRO A 190 -7.86 15.23 9.43
CA PRO A 190 -8.90 15.78 8.57
C PRO A 190 -8.67 15.43 7.11
N GLY A 191 -9.75 15.12 6.38
CA GLY A 191 -9.72 14.76 4.97
C GLY A 191 -10.34 13.40 4.69
N TRP A 192 -10.16 12.96 3.44
CA TRP A 192 -10.46 11.62 2.96
C TRP A 192 -9.28 10.70 3.19
N LEU A 193 -9.58 9.48 3.63
CA LEU A 193 -8.60 8.41 3.72
C LEU A 193 -9.26 7.08 3.32
N VAL A 194 -8.57 6.31 2.48
CA VAL A 194 -8.89 4.91 2.19
C VAL A 194 -7.68 4.07 2.57
N THR A 195 -7.88 3.06 3.42
CA THR A 195 -6.83 2.15 3.85
C THR A 195 -7.19 0.69 3.61
N LEU A 196 -6.20 -0.11 3.24
CA LEU A 196 -6.22 -1.56 3.43
C LEU A 196 -5.44 -1.86 4.71
N GLN A 197 -5.97 -2.68 5.60
CA GLN A 197 -5.27 -3.08 6.81
C GLN A 197 -5.46 -4.56 7.13
N ALA A 198 -4.36 -5.25 7.39
CA ALA A 198 -4.33 -6.61 7.92
C ALA A 198 -3.82 -6.60 9.37
N GLN A 199 -4.40 -7.43 10.23
CA GLN A 199 -4.04 -7.50 11.64
C GLN A 199 -3.90 -8.94 12.14
N LYS A 200 -2.95 -9.17 13.05
CA LYS A 200 -2.83 -10.43 13.80
C LYS A 200 -2.56 -10.16 15.27
N GLN A 201 -3.30 -10.85 16.13
CA GLN A 201 -3.06 -10.85 17.57
C GLN A 201 -2.17 -12.02 17.95
N THR A 202 -1.21 -11.75 18.84
CA THR A 202 -0.38 -12.77 19.49
C THR A 202 -0.34 -12.50 20.99
N SER A 203 0.01 -13.52 21.78
CA SER A 203 0.35 -13.28 23.19
C SER A 203 1.49 -12.28 23.32
N ALA A 204 1.48 -11.51 24.41
CA ALA A 204 2.65 -10.73 24.81
C ALA A 204 3.73 -11.68 25.34
N ASP A 205 4.98 -11.35 25.03
CA ASP A 205 6.17 -12.05 25.52
C ASP A 205 6.51 -11.67 26.97
#